data_AF-A0A7Y5PW22-F1
#
_entry.id   AF-A0A7Y5PW22-F1
#
_cell.length_a   1.000
_cell.length_b   1.000
_cell.length_c   1.000
_cell.angle_alpha   90.00
_cell.angle_beta   90.00
_cell.angle_gamma   90.00
#
_symmetry.space_group_name_H-M   'P 1'
#
loop_
_entity.id
_entity.type
_entity.pdbx_description
1 polymer ?
#
loop_
_entity_poly.entity_id
_entity_poly.type
_entity_poly.pdbx_seq_one_letter_code
_entity_poly.pdbx_strand_id
1 'polypeptide(L)' 'MRTTALFSGGNPIGADCTGSLALDYGAFASGALGGTLLPGLQLAGTQVRLQAWSRDPGSATNTLLSNALEFTVLP' A
#
# COMPACT_ATOMS: atom_id res chain seq x y z
N MET A 1 17.17 -1.83 -3.79
CA MET A 1 16.65 -0.61 -3.13
C MET A 1 15.37 -1.00 -2.41
N ARG A 2 15.37 -1.00 -1.07
CA ARG A 2 14.23 -1.39 -0.23
C ARG A 2 13.57 -0.11 0.26
N THR A 3 12.35 0.16 -0.18
CA THR A 3 11.59 1.35 0.22
C THR A 3 11.03 1.17 1.64
N THR A 4 10.89 2.27 2.38
CA THR A 4 10.19 2.27 3.66
C THR A 4 8.73 1.85 3.42
N ALA A 5 8.22 0.91 4.23
CA ALA A 5 6.84 0.47 4.10
C ALA A 5 5.88 1.64 4.34
N LEU A 6 4.88 1.78 3.46
CA LEU A 6 3.83 2.80 3.58
C LEU A 6 2.74 2.26 4.51
N PHE A 7 2.43 2.99 5.59
CA PHE A 7 1.45 2.58 6.60
C PHE A 7 0.18 3.43 6.55
N SER A 8 -0.99 2.81 6.74
CA SER A 8 -2.27 3.53 6.87
C SER A 8 -2.52 4.12 8.26
N GLY A 9 -1.60 3.94 9.22
CA GLY A 9 -1.67 4.55 10.56
C GLY A 9 -2.50 3.81 11.62
N GLY A 10 -2.90 2.55 11.37
CA GLY A 10 -3.55 1.72 12.40
C GLY A 10 -2.57 1.12 13.41
N ASN A 11 -3.09 0.66 14.56
CA ASN A 11 -2.29 -0.03 15.57
C ASN A 11 -1.98 -1.46 15.09
N PRO A 12 -0.71 -1.90 15.10
CA PRO A 12 -0.37 -3.28 14.78
C PRO A 12 -0.80 -4.29 15.87
N ILE A 13 -1.16 -3.84 17.09
CA ILE A 13 -1.43 -4.71 18.24
C ILE A 13 -2.55 -4.13 19.13
N GLY A 14 -3.69 -4.81 19.22
CA GLY A 14 -4.76 -4.45 20.15
C GLY A 14 -6.13 -4.99 19.72
N ALA A 15 -6.94 -5.45 20.67
CA ALA A 15 -8.35 -5.76 20.45
C ALA A 15 -9.20 -4.48 20.43
N ASP A 16 -8.76 -3.47 19.67
CA ASP A 16 -9.36 -2.13 19.60
C ASP A 16 -10.03 -1.86 18.24
N CYS A 17 -10.22 -2.89 17.42
CA CYS A 17 -10.75 -2.80 16.05
C CYS A 17 -9.95 -1.85 15.14
N THR A 18 -8.71 -1.52 15.49
CA THR A 18 -7.83 -0.74 14.63
C THR A 18 -6.99 -1.68 13.76
N GLY A 19 -6.77 -1.30 12.51
CA GLY A 19 -6.02 -2.10 11.53
C GLY A 19 -5.11 -1.24 10.68
N SER A 20 -3.92 -1.75 10.36
CA SER A 20 -2.94 -1.07 9.52
C SER A 20 -2.71 -1.81 8.21
N LEU A 21 -2.69 -1.09 7.09
CA LEU A 21 -2.20 -1.59 5.81
C LEU A 21 -0.74 -1.16 5.66
N ALA A 22 0.12 -2.12 5.30
CA ALA A 22 1.53 -1.89 5.02
C ALA A 22 1.86 -2.42 3.61
N LEU A 23 2.52 -1.61 2.78
CA LEU A 23 2.95 -2.01 1.44
C LEU A 23 4.41 -1.61 1.20
N ASP A 24 5.22 -2.55 0.69
CA ASP A 24 6.51 -2.25 0.07
C ASP A 24 6.27 -1.84 -1.39
N TYR A 25 6.46 -0.54 -1.67
CA TYR A 25 6.25 -0.01 -3.01
C TYR A 25 7.22 -0.60 -4.04
N GLY A 26 8.46 -0.90 -3.67
CA GLY A 26 9.45 -1.47 -4.60
C GLY A 26 9.08 -2.90 -4.99
N ALA A 27 8.60 -3.69 -4.04
CA ALA A 27 8.06 -5.02 -4.31
C ALA A 27 6.78 -4.97 -5.16
N PHE A 28 5.90 -3.99 -4.90
CA PHE A 28 4.70 -3.78 -5.71
C PHE A 28 5.02 -3.36 -7.15
N ALA A 29 5.87 -2.34 -7.31
CA ALA A 29 6.23 -1.78 -8.62
C ALA A 29 7.02 -2.77 -9.49
N SER A 30 7.73 -3.73 -8.88
CA SER A 30 8.42 -4.83 -9.59
C SER A 30 7.53 -6.05 -9.86
N GLY A 31 6.25 -6.00 -9.47
CA GLY A 31 5.29 -7.10 -9.69
C GLY A 31 5.51 -8.31 -8.77
N ALA A 32 6.43 -8.22 -7.81
CA ALA A 32 6.74 -9.31 -6.89
C ALA A 32 5.58 -9.64 -5.93
N LEU A 33 4.62 -8.72 -5.77
CA LEU A 33 3.41 -8.92 -4.97
C LEU A 33 2.22 -9.45 -5.79
N GLY A 34 2.43 -9.79 -7.07
CA GLY A 34 1.39 -10.17 -8.00
C GLY A 34 0.68 -8.98 -8.65
N GLY A 35 -0.11 -9.25 -9.70
CA GLY A 35 -0.81 -8.23 -10.48
C GLY A 35 -0.07 -7.81 -11.75
N THR A 36 -0.66 -6.88 -12.51
CA THR A 36 -0.09 -6.37 -13.76
C THR A 36 1.00 -5.35 -13.47
N LEU A 37 2.18 -5.58 -14.03
CA LEU A 37 3.27 -4.59 -14.03
C LEU A 37 2.83 -3.31 -14.73
N LEU A 38 2.95 -2.18 -14.03
CA LEU A 38 2.74 -0.85 -14.59
C LEU A 38 4.10 -0.15 -14.68
N PRO A 39 4.73 -0.10 -15.88
CA PRO A 39 6.08 0.44 -16.04
C PRO A 39 6.26 1.87 -15.50
N GLY A 40 5.20 2.69 -15.53
CA GLY A 40 5.22 4.05 -15.01
C GLY A 40 5.54 4.15 -13.50
N LEU A 41 5.29 3.09 -12.72
CA LEU A 41 5.60 3.04 -11.29
C LEU A 41 7.10 2.95 -10.98
N GLN A 42 7.94 2.70 -11.98
CA GLN A 42 9.40 2.67 -11.83
C GLN A 42 10.08 3.85 -12.52
N LEU A 43 9.33 4.65 -13.28
CA LEU A 43 9.88 5.78 -14.02
C LEU A 43 10.12 6.96 -13.07
N ALA A 44 11.37 7.41 -12.97
CA ALA A 44 11.73 8.59 -12.19
C ALA A 44 10.97 9.83 -12.66
N GLY A 45 10.51 10.65 -11.72
CA GLY A 45 9.66 11.81 -11.98
C GLY A 45 8.17 11.51 -12.06
N THR A 46 7.75 10.23 -12.08
CA THR A 46 6.32 9.88 -12.01
C THR A 46 5.75 10.32 -10.68
N GLN A 47 4.66 11.10 -10.73
CA GLN A 47 3.82 11.37 -9.58
C GLN A 47 2.82 10.22 -9.40
N VAL A 48 2.89 9.57 -8.25
CA VAL A 48 2.10 8.40 -7.91
C VAL A 48 1.07 8.79 -6.87
N ARG A 49 -0.19 8.50 -7.14
CA ARG A 49 -1.29 8.56 -6.17
C ARG A 49 -1.68 7.14 -5.80
N LEU A 50 -1.67 6.84 -4.50
CA LEU A 50 -1.90 5.50 -3.99
C LEU A 50 -2.96 5.51 -2.90
N GLN A 51 -3.84 4.51 -2.96
CA GLN A 51 -4.78 4.17 -1.91
C GLN A 51 -4.87 2.64 -1.83
N ALA A 52 -4.90 2.11 -0.61
CA ALA A 52 -5.02 0.68 -0.37
C ALA A 52 -6.39 0.36 0.24
N TRP A 53 -6.93 -0.79 -0.12
CA TRP A 53 -8.19 -1.30 0.40
C TRP A 53 -8.04 -2.78 0.74
N SER A 54 -8.71 -3.23 1.81
CA SER A 54 -8.80 -4.65 2.16
C SER A 54 -10.22 -5.03 2.58
N ARG A 55 -10.49 -6.34 2.51
CA ARG A 55 -11.65 -7.00 3.11
C ARG A 55 -11.16 -8.18 3.92
N ASP A 56 -11.43 -8.20 5.22
CA ASP A 56 -11.07 -9.33 6.08
C ASP A 56 -12.01 -10.52 5.80
N PRO A 57 -11.48 -11.74 5.55
CA PRO A 57 -12.31 -12.93 5.34
C PRO A 57 -13.21 -13.29 6.53
N GLY A 58 -12.94 -12.79 7.74
CA GLY A 58 -13.74 -13.06 8.95
C GLY A 58 -15.15 -12.46 8.93
N SER A 59 -15.42 -11.44 8.10
CA SER A 59 -16.76 -10.91 7.87
C SER A 59 -16.84 -10.06 6.60
N ALA A 60 -17.93 -10.21 5.84
CA ALA A 60 -18.18 -9.40 4.64
C ALA A 60 -18.23 -7.89 4.91
N THR A 61 -18.48 -7.45 6.16
CA THR A 61 -18.55 -6.03 6.54
C THR A 61 -17.21 -5.43 6.95
N ASN A 62 -16.18 -6.24 7.13
CA ASN A 62 -14.88 -5.80 7.61
C ASN A 62 -14.04 -5.30 6.43
N THR A 63 -14.34 -4.08 5.98
CA THR A 63 -13.55 -3.40 4.95
C THR A 63 -12.68 -2.33 5.58
N LEU A 64 -11.47 -2.15 5.05
CA LEU A 64 -10.56 -1.08 5.46
C LEU A 64 -10.07 -0.32 4.23
N LEU A 65 -10.03 1.01 4.34
CA LEU A 65 -9.56 1.91 3.29
C LEU A 65 -8.50 2.81 3.89
N SER A 66 -7.32 2.90 3.26
CA SER A 66 -6.29 3.82 3.69
C SER A 66 -6.62 5.27 3.30
N ASN A 67 -5.93 6.21 3.94
CA ASN A 67 -5.80 7.57 3.41
C ASN A 67 -5.14 7.53 2.02
N ALA A 68 -5.35 8.60 1.24
CA ALA A 68 -4.66 8.80 -0.03
C ALA A 68 -3.21 9.27 0.24
N LEU A 69 -2.27 8.69 -0.51
CA LEU A 69 -0.86 9.07 -0.50
C LEU A 69 -0.48 9.60 -1.88
N GLU A 70 0.31 10.67 -1.92
CA GLU A 70 0.92 11.18 -3.14
C GLU A 70 2.43 11.30 -2.93
N PHE A 71 3.22 10.78 -3.86
CA PHE A 71 4.68 10.92 -3.85
C PHE A 71 5.26 10.89 -5.26
N THR A 72 6.51 11.32 -5.40
CA THR A 72 7.26 11.28 -6.66
C THR A 72 8.29 10.16 -6.61
N VAL A 73 8.39 9.38 -7.69
CA VAL A 73 9.44 8.38 -7.85
C VAL A 73 10.78 9.09 -8.08
N LEU A 74 11.75 8.85 -7.20
CA LEU A 74 13.12 9.35 -7.35
C LEU A 74 14.01 8.26 -7.99
N PRO A 75 15.19 8.63 -8.53
CA PRO A 75 16.17 7.68 -9.06
C PRO A 75 16.66 6.64 -8.05
#